data_AF-A0A0A0HIM7-F1
#
_entry.id   AF-A0A0A0HIM7-F1
#
_cell.length_a   1.000
_cell.length_b   1.000
_cell.length_c   1.000
_cell.angle_alpha   90.00
_cell.angle_beta   90.00
_cell.angle_gamma   90.00
#
_symmetry.space_group_name_H-M   'P 1'
#
loop_
_entity.id
_entity.type
_entity.pdbx_description
1 polymer ?
#
loop_
_entity_poly.entity_id
_entity_poly.type
_entity_poly.pdbx_seq_one_letter_code
_entity_poly.pdbx_strand_id
1 'polypeptide(L)'
;MYARDSFFDLSLAGQCGLVALSLLLSIAFLLVARLLLRTSAIWVRLLGAFSLYWLFVWLSPQVYYEYYRLLIPSLPAQWVIWPPRTPAEALALLALQGPHSLSAHGQALLGWSLLAAPFVRVSRKRRA
;
A
#
# COMPACT_ATOMS: atom_id res chain seq x y z
N MET A 1 8.51 -17.02 17.62
CA MET A 1 8.95 -15.79 16.91
C MET A 1 10.19 -16.16 16.14
N TYR A 2 10.22 -15.98 14.81
CA TYR A 2 11.39 -16.35 14.01
C TYR A 2 12.47 -15.29 14.14
N ALA A 3 13.75 -15.69 14.13
CA ALA A 3 14.83 -14.71 14.00
C ALA A 3 14.67 -14.00 12.65
N ARG A 4 14.68 -12.65 12.64
CA ARG A 4 14.43 -11.78 11.48
C ARG A 4 12.98 -11.49 11.08
N ASP A 5 12.02 -11.68 11.99
CA ASP A 5 10.59 -11.41 11.74
C ASP A 5 10.21 -9.91 11.84
N SER A 6 11.19 -9.02 12.06
CA SER A 6 10.98 -7.58 12.13
C SER A 6 11.89 -6.83 11.16
N PHE A 7 11.44 -5.65 10.71
CA PHE A 7 12.20 -4.76 9.82
C PHE A 7 13.61 -4.49 10.34
N PHE A 8 13.76 -4.30 11.66
CA PHE A 8 15.03 -3.96 12.29
C PHE A 8 15.99 -5.14 12.42
N ASP A 9 15.49 -6.37 12.32
CA ASP A 9 16.29 -7.59 12.38
C ASP A 9 16.79 -8.05 10.99
N LEU A 10 16.28 -7.45 9.91
CA LEU A 10 16.74 -7.71 8.55
C LEU A 10 18.15 -7.17 8.33
N SER A 11 18.91 -7.82 7.44
CA SER A 11 20.15 -7.23 6.92
C SER A 11 19.86 -5.91 6.20
N LEU A 12 20.87 -5.05 6.05
CA LEU A 12 20.73 -3.78 5.34
C LEU A 12 20.14 -3.97 3.93
N ALA A 13 20.61 -4.98 3.20
CA ALA A 13 20.06 -5.34 1.89
C ALA A 13 18.56 -5.71 1.98
N GLY A 14 18.17 -6.49 3.00
CA GLY A 14 16.78 -6.84 3.26
C GLY A 14 15.90 -5.62 3.56
N GLN A 15 16.40 -4.67 4.36
CA GLN A 15 15.72 -3.41 4.67
C GLN A 15 15.54 -2.54 3.41
N CYS A 16 16.62 -2.33 2.64
CA CYS A 16 16.57 -1.55 1.40
C CYS A 16 15.61 -2.17 0.38
N GLY A 17 15.64 -3.48 0.21
CA GLY A 17 14.72 -4.17 -0.70
C GLY A 17 13.26 -4.05 -0.27
N LEU A 18 12.97 -4.08 1.04
CA LEU A 18 11.61 -3.91 1.55
C LEU A 18 11.10 -2.47 1.36
N VAL A 19 11.95 -1.46 1.57
CA VAL A 19 11.62 -0.06 1.27
C VAL A 19 11.36 0.12 -0.23
N ALA A 20 12.24 -0.41 -1.08
CA ALA A 20 12.07 -0.34 -2.53
C ALA A 20 10.77 -1.03 -3.00
N LEU A 21 10.45 -2.21 -2.45
CA LEU A 21 9.20 -2.92 -2.72
C LEU A 21 7.97 -2.11 -2.29
N SER A 22 8.01 -1.51 -1.09
CA SER A 22 6.92 -0.67 -0.57
C SER A 22 6.67 0.56 -1.45
N LEU A 23 7.75 1.20 -1.92
CA LEU A 23 7.68 2.33 -2.84
C LEU A 23 7.14 1.91 -4.21
N LEU A 24 7.62 0.79 -4.74
CA LEU A 24 7.18 0.25 -6.03
C LEU A 24 5.68 -0.05 -6.01
N LEU A 25 5.19 -0.74 -4.97
CA LEU A 25 3.77 -1.04 -4.82
C LEU A 25 2.93 0.24 -4.68
N SER A 26 3.42 1.21 -3.88
CA SER A 26 2.73 2.49 -3.71
C SER A 26 2.60 3.27 -5.03
N ILE A 27 3.69 3.36 -5.79
CA ILE A 27 3.71 3.98 -7.12
C ILE A 27 2.77 3.24 -8.07
N ALA A 28 2.81 1.90 -8.08
CA ALA A 28 1.95 1.09 -8.93
C ALA A 28 0.46 1.39 -8.68
N PHE A 29 0.03 1.44 -7.41
CA PHE A 29 -1.35 1.76 -7.07
C PHE A 29 -1.75 3.19 -7.43
N LEU A 30 -0.86 4.17 -7.25
CA LEU A 30 -1.10 5.55 -7.68
C LEU A 30 -1.25 5.65 -9.21
N LEU A 31 -0.43 4.93 -9.97
CA LEU A 31 -0.52 4.86 -11.43
C LEU A 31 -1.82 4.19 -11.88
N VAL A 32 -2.20 3.07 -11.26
CA VAL A 32 -3.47 2.38 -11.52
C VAL A 32 -4.65 3.32 -11.24
N ALA A 33 -4.66 4.01 -10.10
CA ALA A 33 -5.71 4.97 -9.79
C ALA A 33 -5.77 6.10 -10.83
N ARG A 34 -4.62 6.63 -11.25
CA ARG A 34 -4.53 7.66 -12.29
C ARG A 34 -5.07 7.15 -13.64
N LEU A 35 -4.78 5.92 -14.02
CA LEU A 35 -5.20 5.36 -15.31
C LEU A 35 -6.70 5.05 -15.33
N LEU A 36 -7.22 4.42 -14.26
CA LEU A 36 -8.60 3.96 -14.19
C LEU A 36 -9.60 5.08 -13.86
N LEU A 37 -9.19 6.08 -13.09
CA LEU A 37 -10.11 7.09 -12.52
C LEU A 37 -9.96 8.48 -13.16
N ARG A 38 -9.18 8.62 -14.24
CA ARG A 38 -8.94 9.94 -14.88
C ARG A 38 -10.17 10.58 -15.53
N THR A 39 -11.07 9.79 -16.10
CA THR A 39 -12.24 10.26 -16.86
C THR A 39 -13.54 10.18 -16.07
N SER A 40 -13.49 9.69 -14.84
CA SER A 40 -14.68 9.42 -14.04
C SER A 40 -15.17 10.68 -13.29
N ALA A 41 -16.45 10.71 -12.94
CA ALA A 41 -17.00 11.74 -12.06
C ALA A 41 -16.35 11.70 -10.66
N ILE A 42 -16.30 12.84 -9.94
CA ILE A 42 -15.57 12.95 -8.67
C ILE A 42 -15.93 11.88 -7.63
N TRP A 43 -17.22 11.55 -7.49
CA TRP A 43 -17.67 10.51 -6.55
C TRP A 43 -17.16 9.12 -6.92
N VAL A 44 -17.12 8.78 -8.21
CA VAL A 44 -16.55 7.53 -8.70
C VAL A 44 -15.03 7.50 -8.47
N ARG A 45 -14.36 8.65 -8.59
CA ARG A 45 -12.92 8.76 -8.30
C ARG A 45 -12.63 8.53 -6.82
N LEU A 46 -13.44 9.11 -5.92
CA LEU A 46 -13.28 8.93 -4.48
C LEU A 46 -13.55 7.48 -4.06
N LEU A 47 -14.67 6.91 -4.52
CA LEU A 47 -15.01 5.52 -4.24
C LEU A 47 -13.94 4.57 -4.80
N GLY A 48 -13.53 4.77 -6.06
CA GLY A 48 -12.48 3.98 -6.69
C GLY A 48 -11.11 4.11 -6.01
N ALA A 49 -10.73 5.31 -5.57
CA ALA A 49 -9.50 5.54 -4.82
C ALA A 49 -9.52 4.83 -3.47
N PHE A 50 -10.65 4.89 -2.76
CA PHE A 50 -10.82 4.15 -1.51
C PHE A 50 -10.80 2.64 -1.73
N SER A 51 -11.47 2.12 -2.77
CA SER A 51 -11.43 0.69 -3.11
C SER A 51 -10.03 0.21 -3.46
N LEU A 52 -9.25 1.01 -4.21
CA LEU A 52 -7.85 0.69 -4.51
C LEU A 52 -6.97 0.72 -3.26
N TYR A 53 -7.18 1.69 -2.38
CA TYR A 53 -6.49 1.75 -1.09
C TYR A 53 -6.82 0.53 -0.20
N TRP A 54 -8.11 0.17 -0.10
CA TRP A 54 -8.54 -1.00 0.64
C TRP A 54 -7.91 -2.29 0.07
N LEU A 55 -7.89 -2.42 -1.27
CA LEU A 55 -7.22 -3.53 -1.95
C LEU A 55 -5.71 -3.57 -1.64
N PHE A 56 -5.03 -2.42 -1.60
CA PHE A 56 -3.62 -2.35 -1.20
C PHE A 56 -3.40 -2.86 0.23
N VAL A 57 -4.21 -2.38 1.18
CA VAL A 57 -4.13 -2.77 2.60
C VAL A 57 -4.38 -4.26 2.77
N TRP A 58 -5.29 -4.83 1.98
CA TRP A 58 -5.57 -6.26 2.00
C TRP A 58 -4.48 -7.11 1.32
N LEU A 59 -3.95 -6.69 0.16
CA LEU A 59 -3.02 -7.49 -0.64
C LEU A 59 -1.56 -7.37 -0.20
N SER A 60 -1.14 -6.20 0.28
CA SER A 60 0.26 -5.92 0.66
C SER A 60 0.85 -6.91 1.67
N PRO A 61 0.13 -7.44 2.68
CA PRO A 61 0.65 -8.48 3.57
C PRO A 61 1.13 -9.73 2.82
N GLN A 62 0.42 -10.19 1.78
CA GLN A 62 0.90 -11.35 1.00
C GLN A 62 2.20 -11.01 0.27
N VAL A 63 2.26 -9.85 -0.37
CA VAL A 63 3.44 -9.46 -1.16
C VAL A 63 4.66 -9.31 -0.25
N TYR A 64 4.50 -8.72 0.93
CA TYR A 64 5.57 -8.64 1.93
C TYR A 64 5.96 -10.02 2.44
N TYR A 65 4.99 -10.91 2.69
CA TYR A 65 5.27 -12.27 3.12
C TYR A 65 6.12 -13.05 2.10
N GLU A 66 5.79 -12.96 0.81
CA GLU A 66 6.60 -13.57 -0.24
C GLU A 66 8.02 -12.99 -0.29
N TYR A 67 8.17 -11.68 -0.09
CA TYR A 67 9.49 -11.06 0.03
C TYR A 67 10.28 -11.62 1.23
N TYR A 68 9.64 -11.75 2.39
CA TYR A 68 10.26 -12.37 3.57
C TYR A 68 10.65 -13.83 3.33
N ARG A 69 9.87 -14.61 2.59
CA ARG A 69 10.22 -16.00 2.22
C ARG A 69 11.50 -16.09 1.39
N LEU A 70 11.79 -15.09 0.56
CA LEU A 70 13.07 -15.02 -0.17
C LEU A 70 14.26 -14.77 0.78
N LEU A 71 14.04 -14.06 1.88
CA LEU A 71 15.07 -13.72 2.87
C LEU A 71 15.24 -14.78 3.97
N ILE A 72 14.17 -15.51 4.29
CA ILE A 72 14.08 -16.47 5.39
C ILE A 72 13.60 -17.81 4.82
N PRO A 73 14.53 -18.70 4.39
CA PRO A 73 14.18 -19.94 3.72
C PRO A 73 13.30 -20.90 4.54
N SER A 74 13.28 -20.75 5.87
CA SER A 74 12.47 -21.58 6.77
C SER A 74 11.00 -21.14 6.86
N LEU A 75 10.59 -20.04 6.21
CA LEU A 75 9.20 -19.60 6.23
C LEU A 75 8.32 -20.52 5.36
N PRO A 76 7.17 -21.01 5.90
CA PRO A 76 6.28 -21.89 5.16
C PRO A 76 5.66 -21.20 3.94
N ALA A 77 5.26 -21.98 2.94
CA ALA A 77 4.42 -21.48 1.86
C ALA A 77 2.97 -21.41 2.36
N GLN A 78 2.44 -20.21 2.58
CA GLN A 78 1.07 -20.01 3.07
C GLN A 78 0.46 -18.70 2.59
N TRP A 79 -0.87 -18.66 2.60
CA TRP A 79 -1.65 -17.47 2.32
C TRP A 79 -1.91 -16.71 3.63
N VAL A 80 -1.46 -15.46 3.72
CA VAL A 80 -1.57 -14.60 4.91
C VAL A 80 -2.62 -13.50 4.79
N ILE A 81 -3.40 -13.51 3.71
CA ILE A 81 -4.42 -12.50 3.40
C ILE A 81 -5.85 -12.97 3.69
N TRP A 82 -6.00 -14.12 4.35
CA TRP A 82 -7.30 -14.63 4.77
C TRP A 82 -7.47 -14.49 6.29
N PRO A 83 -8.63 -13.98 6.77
CA PRO A 83 -9.77 -13.48 6.01
C PRO A 83 -9.50 -12.11 5.34
N PRO A 84 -10.29 -11.71 4.33
CA PRO A 84 -10.20 -10.37 3.77
C PRO A 84 -10.44 -9.30 4.83
N ARG A 85 -9.66 -8.23 4.77
CA ARG A 85 -9.83 -7.09 5.68
C ARG A 85 -11.13 -6.37 5.39
N THR A 86 -11.82 -5.90 6.42
CA THR A 86 -13.03 -5.10 6.22
C THR A 86 -12.70 -3.67 5.76
N PRO A 87 -13.60 -2.99 5.02
CA PRO A 87 -13.41 -1.58 4.68
C PRO A 87 -13.26 -0.67 5.92
N ALA A 88 -13.89 -1.04 7.04
CA ALA A 88 -13.77 -0.32 8.31
C ALA A 88 -12.34 -0.31 8.85
N GLU A 89 -11.58 -1.40 8.71
CA GLU A 89 -10.16 -1.43 9.10
C GLU A 89 -9.31 -0.47 8.26
N ALA A 90 -9.59 -0.35 6.96
CA ALA A 90 -8.90 0.59 6.10
C ALA A 90 -9.18 2.05 6.51
N LEU A 91 -10.42 2.36 6.90
CA LEU A 91 -10.79 3.65 7.46
C LEU A 91 -10.08 3.93 8.79
N ALA A 92 -9.98 2.94 9.69
CA ALA A 92 -9.25 3.09 10.94
C ALA A 92 -7.77 3.43 10.70
N LEU A 93 -7.14 2.81 9.68
CA LEU A 93 -5.78 3.15 9.27
C LEU A 93 -5.67 4.59 8.71
N LEU A 94 -6.62 5.03 7.89
CA LEU A 94 -6.66 6.43 7.41
C LEU A 94 -6.80 7.44 8.54
N ALA A 95 -7.58 7.08 9.56
CA ALA A 95 -7.78 7.86 10.77
C ALA A 95 -6.61 7.76 11.77
N LEU A 96 -5.51 7.08 11.40
CA LEU A 96 -4.34 6.85 12.26
C LEU A 96 -4.68 6.13 13.58
N GLN A 97 -5.76 5.34 13.60
CA GLN A 97 -6.20 4.53 14.74
C GLN A 97 -5.65 3.11 14.70
N GLY A 98 -4.78 2.80 13.72
CA GLY A 98 -4.14 1.50 13.59
C GLY A 98 -2.92 1.30 14.51
N PRO A 99 -2.20 0.18 14.35
CA PRO A 99 -0.98 -0.09 15.13
C PRO A 99 0.06 1.02 14.97
N HIS A 100 0.76 1.36 16.06
CA HIS A 100 1.85 2.34 16.08
C HIS A 100 3.10 1.79 15.35
N SER A 101 3.04 1.73 14.02
CA SER A 101 4.11 1.21 13.16
C SER A 101 4.33 2.11 11.95
N LEU A 102 5.57 2.13 11.43
CA LEU A 102 5.90 2.86 10.19
C LEU A 102 5.05 2.38 9.00
N SER A 103 4.77 1.08 8.92
CA SER A 103 3.92 0.52 7.87
C SER A 103 2.49 1.08 7.94
N ALA A 104 1.90 1.21 9.13
CA ALA A 104 0.55 1.76 9.28
C ALA A 104 0.49 3.23 8.84
N HIS A 105 1.49 4.03 9.22
CA HIS A 105 1.58 5.44 8.79
C HIS A 105 1.83 5.55 7.28
N GLY A 106 2.66 4.69 6.70
CA GLY A 106 2.89 4.62 5.26
C GLY A 106 1.62 4.24 4.48
N GLN A 107 0.84 3.28 5.00
CA GLN A 107 -0.47 2.93 4.45
C GLN A 107 -1.44 4.11 4.50
N ALA A 108 -1.52 4.82 5.63
CA ALA A 108 -2.34 6.01 5.75
C ALA A 108 -1.92 7.11 4.75
N LEU A 109 -0.61 7.36 4.61
CA LEU A 109 -0.07 8.32 3.66
C LEU A 109 -0.42 7.97 2.21
N LEU A 110 -0.32 6.69 1.82
CA LEU A 110 -0.74 6.23 0.50
C LEU A 110 -2.25 6.43 0.30
N GLY A 111 -3.06 6.05 1.30
CA GLY A 111 -4.50 6.23 1.25
C GLY A 111 -4.92 7.68 1.06
N TRP A 112 -4.33 8.60 1.83
CA TRP A 112 -4.52 10.04 1.66
C TRP A 112 -4.03 10.53 0.29
N SER A 113 -2.91 10.02 -0.21
CA SER A 113 -2.40 10.36 -1.54
C SER A 113 -3.38 9.94 -2.64
N LEU A 114 -3.97 8.74 -2.54
CA LEU A 114 -4.98 8.24 -3.47
C LEU A 114 -6.27 9.09 -3.42
N LEU A 115 -6.71 9.48 -2.23
CA LEU A 115 -7.91 10.31 -2.04
C LEU A 115 -7.70 11.77 -2.44
N ALA A 116 -6.47 12.29 -2.33
CA ALA A 116 -6.11 13.64 -2.74
C ALA A 116 -5.86 13.76 -4.26
N ALA A 117 -5.38 12.69 -4.90
CA ALA A 117 -5.04 12.67 -6.33
C ALA A 117 -6.17 13.20 -7.25
N PRO A 118 -7.46 12.95 -6.97
CA PRO A 118 -8.55 13.53 -7.74
C PRO A 118 -8.58 15.06 -7.81
N PHE A 119 -8.10 15.73 -6.78
CA PHE A 119 -8.16 17.19 -6.64
C PHE A 119 -6.92 17.89 -7.18
N VAL A 120 -5.81 17.16 -7.37
CA VAL A 120 -4.58 17.69 -7.94
C VAL A 120 -4.78 17.95 -9.43
N ARG A 121 -5.00 19.21 -9.79
CA ARG A 121 -4.99 19.65 -11.19
C ARG A 121 -3.55 19.63 -11.69
N VAL A 122 -3.21 18.64 -12.51
CA VAL A 122 -1.97 18.68 -13.28
C VAL A 122 -2.16 19.77 -14.34
N SER A 123 -1.63 20.96 -14.08
CA SER A 123 -1.51 22.04 -15.06
C SER A 123 -0.67 21.53 -16.23
N ARG A 124 -1.32 20.94 -17.24
CA ARG A 124 -0.69 20.72 -18.53
C ARG A 124 -0.39 22.10 -19.08
N LYS A 125 0.86 22.55 -18.98
CA LYS A 125 1.38 23.58 -19.88
C LYS A 125 1.09 23.07 -21.29
N ARG A 126 0.09 23.65 -21.96
CA ARG A 126 -0.06 23.51 -23.40
C ARG A 126 1.28 23.95 -23.97
N ARG A 127 2.04 23.03 -24.56
CA ARG A 127 3.13 23.42 -25.45
C ARG A 127 2.42 24.13 -26.61
N ALA A 128 2.60 25.45 -26.65
CA ALA A 128 2.26 26.27 -27.81
C ALA A 128 3.25 25.97 -28.93
#